data_AF-A0A7Y6E351-F1
#
_entry.id   AF-A0A7Y6E351-F1
#
_cell.length_a   1.000
_cell.length_b   1.000
_cell.length_c   1.000
_cell.angle_alpha   90.00
_cell.angle_beta   90.00
_cell.angle_gamma   90.00
#
_symmetry.space_group_name_H-M   'P 1'
#
loop_
_entity.id
_entity.type
_entity.pdbx_description
1 polymer ?
#
loop_
_entity_poly.entity_id
_entity_poly.type
_entity_poly.pdbx_seq_one_letter_code
_entity_poly.pdbx_strand_id
1 'polypeptide(L)'
;MGDGIHGAMLLLRHLDARGVAQVLSRLISSEGLEPVVEELRRSAAPTDALVAGVLAVGVPELHQALAQCHQLTPGQIRTILRHGPDAETVAALFPGREADAAFSPVRPLPGASALSGPAAAEAALLDRRCPGELADAILAQYPHLAYVVRNRHQTFARVLRSVRRPLSDSQMVEVARLGLSQGALAVEDFVEEMRPASAALYALAGMCGERPLLRSAAGAALTPRLVRACGADPGAWLELLSLLPVFEGTPAQLLDAVAERRGCGDGPGEMSWPVLSSSEARPGVSAEHLSPHVAFLMAQLPDRHFAALLPQLPADMRELLARDVQMSHVGCVAESAFASGERAMLVGLARRHGITPDLIGRLVRLDDPAVNRALVVNYAVDHDTRHAIFTGVAHGPDGGRLPLDPELSELGGYAERDTMIVSGDPLLAHRALMGSPALRVLEQVDVAVAVWERGGGASLRDVPAEAFGKTVARLVAAAIEADRPDALYEARERHAAKVGRAAAQQSSRYAPEEAWSNPDWEALRAARRAVEEERMTADEAIRGIAPARHTLSALHDVAFHTYANPLDDVVSRYVHEHLDGDNRADTWAVLVQLLPEFEGTLWELLTVSSAVAS
;
A
#
# COMPACT_ATOMS: atom_id res chain seq x y z
N MET A 1 -11.88 -22.22 12.27
CA MET A 1 -10.66 -23.01 12.56
C MET A 1 -9.39 -22.31 12.05
N GLY A 2 -9.38 -21.68 10.87
CA GLY A 2 -8.19 -20.95 10.38
C GLY A 2 -7.69 -19.80 11.28
N ASP A 3 -8.60 -19.11 11.97
CA ASP A 3 -8.25 -17.90 12.74
C ASP A 3 -7.33 -18.18 13.95
N GLY A 4 -7.35 -19.40 14.49
CA GLY A 4 -6.52 -19.79 15.65
C GLY A 4 -5.03 -19.92 15.32
N ILE A 5 -4.70 -20.57 14.20
CA ILE A 5 -3.31 -20.77 13.74
C ILE A 5 -2.70 -19.43 13.34
N HIS A 6 -3.50 -18.62 12.66
CA HIS A 6 -3.12 -17.28 12.25
C HIS A 6 -2.78 -16.38 13.46
N GLY A 7 -3.66 -16.35 14.48
CA GLY A 7 -3.38 -15.65 15.74
C GLY A 7 -2.13 -16.17 16.45
N ALA A 8 -1.91 -17.49 16.46
CA ALA A 8 -0.72 -18.09 17.04
C ALA A 8 0.57 -17.66 16.30
N MET A 9 0.55 -17.61 14.96
CA MET A 9 1.69 -17.19 14.13
C MET A 9 2.10 -15.73 14.39
N LEU A 10 1.14 -14.84 14.64
CA LEU A 10 1.43 -13.46 15.04
C LEU A 10 2.12 -13.37 16.38
N LEU A 11 1.77 -14.27 17.29
CA LEU A 11 2.37 -14.31 18.61
C LEU A 11 3.81 -14.88 18.59
N LEU A 12 4.14 -15.74 17.63
CA LEU A 12 5.50 -16.29 17.45
C LEU A 12 6.56 -15.20 17.21
N ARG A 13 6.18 -14.03 16.69
CA ARG A 13 7.14 -12.93 16.44
C ARG A 13 7.76 -12.36 17.71
N HIS A 14 7.11 -12.59 18.86
CA HIS A 14 7.56 -12.17 20.18
C HIS A 14 8.35 -13.27 20.92
N LEU A 15 8.59 -14.40 20.25
CA LEU A 15 9.36 -15.50 20.81
C LEU A 15 10.81 -15.50 20.35
N ASP A 16 11.68 -16.05 21.19
CA ASP A 16 13.00 -16.45 20.72
C ASP A 16 12.92 -17.73 19.86
N ALA A 17 14.02 -18.06 19.18
CA ALA A 17 14.06 -19.19 18.26
C ALA A 17 13.69 -20.54 18.89
N ARG A 18 14.02 -20.74 20.17
CA ARG A 18 13.70 -21.99 20.88
C ARG A 18 12.22 -22.06 21.19
N GLY A 19 11.64 -20.95 21.65
CA GLY A 19 10.20 -20.83 21.88
C GLY A 19 9.42 -21.08 20.59
N VAL A 20 9.81 -20.44 19.49
CA VAL A 20 9.20 -20.67 18.17
C VAL A 20 9.22 -22.16 17.81
N ALA A 21 10.38 -22.83 17.90
CA ALA A 21 10.50 -24.23 17.51
C ALA A 21 9.56 -25.13 18.32
N GLN A 22 9.49 -24.90 19.65
CA GLN A 22 8.63 -25.67 20.54
C GLN A 22 7.14 -25.47 20.23
N VAL A 23 6.72 -24.23 19.97
CA VAL A 23 5.31 -23.93 19.64
C VAL A 23 4.93 -24.50 18.27
N LEU A 24 5.79 -24.35 17.26
CA LEU A 24 5.56 -24.91 15.93
C LEU A 24 5.42 -26.44 15.98
N SER A 25 6.30 -27.16 16.69
CA SER A 25 6.17 -28.63 16.81
C SER A 25 4.84 -29.06 17.43
N ARG A 26 4.30 -28.27 18.36
CA ARG A 26 3.00 -28.55 19.00
C ARG A 26 1.83 -28.21 18.10
N LEU A 27 1.86 -27.05 17.43
CA LEU A 27 0.88 -26.66 16.41
C LEU A 27 0.75 -27.72 15.31
N ILE A 28 1.88 -28.23 14.82
CA ILE A 28 1.89 -29.31 13.81
C ILE A 28 1.25 -30.59 14.35
N SER A 29 1.48 -30.90 15.63
CA SER A 29 0.92 -32.09 16.27
C SER A 29 -0.59 -31.98 16.50
N SER A 30 -1.12 -30.79 16.78
CA SER A 30 -2.55 -30.57 17.07
C SER A 30 -3.38 -30.27 15.82
N GLU A 31 -2.90 -29.38 14.95
CA GLU A 31 -3.64 -28.86 13.79
C GLU A 31 -3.21 -29.50 12.46
N GLY A 32 -2.11 -30.24 12.47
CA GLY A 32 -1.47 -30.77 11.27
C GLY A 32 -0.47 -29.79 10.64
N LEU A 33 0.35 -30.32 9.72
CA LEU A 33 1.43 -29.57 9.07
C LEU A 33 0.93 -28.55 8.03
N GLU A 34 -0.06 -28.93 7.22
CA GLU A 34 -0.52 -28.12 6.08
C GLU A 34 -1.05 -26.74 6.48
N PRO A 35 -1.88 -26.58 7.53
CA PRO A 35 -2.34 -25.25 7.93
C PRO A 35 -1.22 -24.34 8.44
N VAL A 36 -0.19 -24.90 9.09
CA VAL A 36 0.99 -24.15 9.56
C VAL A 36 1.86 -23.72 8.38
N VAL A 37 2.05 -24.60 7.39
CA VAL A 37 2.75 -24.32 6.13
C VAL A 37 2.09 -23.18 5.36
N GLU A 38 0.77 -23.25 5.18
CA GLU A 38 0.02 -22.24 4.44
C GLU A 38 0.06 -20.87 5.15
N GLU A 39 -0.01 -20.87 6.47
CA GLU A 39 0.07 -19.62 7.23
C GLU A 39 1.49 -19.02 7.21
N LEU A 40 2.52 -19.85 7.26
CA LEU A 40 3.90 -19.40 7.12
C LEU A 40 4.16 -18.77 5.74
N ARG A 41 3.59 -19.32 4.66
CA ARG A 41 3.67 -18.70 3.31
C ARG A 41 3.02 -17.32 3.25
N ARG A 42 1.90 -17.13 3.96
CA ARG A 42 1.17 -15.86 4.03
C ARG A 42 1.87 -14.81 4.89
N SER A 43 2.75 -15.23 5.78
CA SER A 43 3.52 -14.33 6.64
C SER A 43 4.35 -13.37 5.79
N ALA A 44 3.97 -12.09 5.81
CA ALA A 44 4.62 -11.05 5.02
C ALA A 44 6.09 -10.86 5.41
N ALA A 45 6.44 -10.86 6.70
CA ALA A 45 7.78 -10.54 7.20
C ALA A 45 8.19 -11.42 8.40
N PRO A 46 8.84 -12.59 8.18
CA PRO A 46 9.27 -13.42 9.30
C PRO A 46 10.41 -12.76 10.09
N THR A 47 10.39 -12.90 11.42
CA THR A 47 11.49 -12.44 12.29
C THR A 47 12.68 -13.41 12.24
N ASP A 48 13.87 -12.96 12.64
CA ASP A 48 15.07 -13.82 12.71
C ASP A 48 14.85 -15.01 13.66
N ALA A 49 14.10 -14.81 14.75
CA ALA A 49 13.72 -15.86 15.68
C ALA A 49 12.76 -16.87 15.04
N LEU A 50 11.78 -16.40 14.25
CA LEU A 50 10.86 -17.28 13.51
C LEU A 50 11.64 -18.16 12.52
N VAL A 51 12.54 -17.56 11.73
CA VAL A 51 13.40 -18.28 10.78
C VAL A 51 14.24 -19.33 11.48
N ALA A 52 14.96 -18.96 12.55
CA ALA A 52 15.80 -19.90 13.28
C ALA A 52 14.98 -21.02 13.95
N GLY A 53 13.79 -20.69 14.47
CA GLY A 53 12.88 -21.68 15.07
C GLY A 53 12.35 -22.68 14.04
N VAL A 54 11.88 -22.22 12.88
CA VAL A 54 11.45 -23.09 11.77
C VAL A 54 12.56 -24.04 11.35
N LEU A 55 13.79 -23.52 11.22
CA LEU A 55 14.95 -24.33 10.86
C LEU A 55 15.26 -25.38 11.94
N ALA A 56 15.13 -25.03 13.21
CA ALA A 56 15.34 -25.95 14.33
C ALA A 56 14.29 -27.06 14.44
N VAL A 57 13.06 -26.85 13.94
CA VAL A 57 12.03 -27.92 13.85
C VAL A 57 12.44 -29.03 12.88
N GLY A 58 13.24 -28.70 11.86
CA GLY A 58 13.79 -29.69 10.93
C GLY A 58 12.75 -30.36 10.00
N VAL A 59 11.61 -29.72 9.77
CA VAL A 59 10.56 -30.20 8.84
C VAL A 59 10.75 -29.52 7.47
N PRO A 60 11.07 -30.28 6.40
CA PRO A 60 11.37 -29.73 5.07
C PRO A 60 10.28 -28.82 4.50
N GLU A 61 9.02 -29.17 4.67
CA GLU A 61 7.88 -28.42 4.15
C GLU A 61 7.79 -27.02 4.77
N LEU A 62 8.19 -26.86 6.04
CA LEU A 62 8.30 -25.55 6.67
C LEU A 62 9.48 -24.74 6.14
N HIS A 63 10.60 -25.39 5.79
CA HIS A 63 11.75 -24.72 5.19
C HIS A 63 11.39 -24.20 3.79
N GLN A 64 10.65 -25.00 3.02
CA GLN A 64 10.13 -24.61 1.72
C GLN A 64 9.11 -23.48 1.82
N ALA A 65 8.17 -23.56 2.77
CA ALA A 65 7.19 -22.50 3.03
C ALA A 65 7.88 -21.18 3.43
N LEU A 66 8.89 -21.26 4.29
CA LEU A 66 9.70 -20.11 4.68
C LEU A 66 10.46 -19.51 3.50
N ALA A 67 11.01 -20.36 2.63
CA ALA A 67 11.69 -19.94 1.40
C ALA A 67 10.76 -19.20 0.41
N GLN A 68 9.45 -19.45 0.49
CA GLN A 68 8.44 -18.78 -0.33
C GLN A 68 7.95 -17.45 0.26
N CYS A 69 8.36 -17.08 1.48
CA CYS A 69 8.03 -15.80 2.07
C CYS A 69 8.66 -14.65 1.28
N HIS A 70 7.83 -13.68 0.86
CA HIS A 70 8.26 -12.61 -0.05
C HIS A 70 9.21 -11.56 0.56
N GLN A 71 9.37 -11.50 1.89
CA GLN A 71 10.19 -10.48 2.57
C GLN A 71 11.31 -11.06 3.46
N LEU A 72 11.90 -12.19 3.08
CA LEU A 72 13.09 -12.67 3.78
C LEU A 72 14.26 -11.68 3.68
N THR A 73 14.92 -11.41 4.80
CA THR A 73 16.15 -10.60 4.81
C THR A 73 17.35 -11.40 4.28
N PRO A 74 18.41 -10.73 3.80
CA PRO A 74 19.65 -11.42 3.41
C PRO A 74 20.35 -12.19 4.55
N GLY A 75 20.10 -11.81 5.81
CA GLY A 75 20.58 -12.56 6.97
C GLY A 75 19.83 -13.88 7.14
N GLN A 76 18.52 -13.85 6.94
CA GLN A 76 17.63 -15.00 7.03
C GLN A 76 17.89 -16.01 5.91
N ILE A 77 18.03 -15.56 4.66
CA ILE A 77 18.36 -16.44 3.52
C ILE A 77 19.69 -17.16 3.75
N ARG A 78 20.70 -16.46 4.28
CA ARG A 78 21.98 -17.10 4.67
C ARG A 78 21.81 -18.13 5.77
N THR A 79 20.94 -17.85 6.75
CA THR A 79 20.67 -18.77 7.85
C THR A 79 19.99 -20.04 7.34
N ILE A 80 19.02 -19.90 6.43
CA ILE A 80 18.36 -21.01 5.74
C ILE A 80 19.38 -21.84 4.96
N LEU A 81 20.19 -21.20 4.09
CA LEU A 81 21.20 -21.89 3.28
C LEU A 81 22.28 -22.61 4.11
N ARG A 82 22.66 -22.08 5.27
CA ARG A 82 23.64 -22.71 6.17
C ARG A 82 23.15 -23.98 6.83
N HIS A 83 21.84 -24.16 6.97
CA HIS A 83 21.26 -25.38 7.55
C HIS A 83 21.24 -26.54 6.54
N GLY A 84 21.80 -26.35 5.34
CA GLY A 84 21.87 -27.39 4.31
C GLY A 84 20.49 -27.75 3.77
N PRO A 85 19.72 -26.76 3.27
CA PRO A 85 18.38 -27.01 2.78
C PRO A 85 18.42 -27.99 1.62
N ASP A 86 17.36 -28.79 1.47
CA ASP A 86 17.22 -29.68 0.33
C ASP A 86 17.09 -28.89 -1.00
N ALA A 87 17.20 -29.61 -2.10
CA ALA A 87 17.13 -29.02 -3.43
C ALA A 87 15.80 -28.29 -3.69
N GLU A 88 14.70 -28.74 -3.07
CA GLU A 88 13.37 -28.14 -3.22
C GLU A 88 13.26 -26.80 -2.51
N THR A 89 13.85 -26.67 -1.32
CA THR A 89 13.93 -25.41 -0.57
C THR A 89 14.82 -24.39 -1.28
N VAL A 90 15.92 -24.83 -1.89
CA VAL A 90 16.77 -23.96 -2.74
C VAL A 90 16.01 -23.51 -3.98
N ALA A 91 15.28 -24.42 -4.65
CA ALA A 91 14.44 -24.06 -5.79
C ALA A 91 13.31 -23.10 -5.41
N ALA A 92 12.77 -23.21 -4.21
CA ALA A 92 11.76 -22.29 -3.68
C ALA A 92 12.32 -20.89 -3.38
N LEU A 93 13.57 -20.78 -2.90
CA LEU A 93 14.26 -19.49 -2.71
C LEU A 93 14.57 -18.79 -4.04
N PHE A 94 14.78 -19.56 -5.12
CA PHE A 94 15.22 -19.05 -6.43
C PHE A 94 14.36 -19.64 -7.57
N PRO A 95 13.07 -19.27 -7.68
CA PRO A 95 12.19 -19.85 -8.68
C PRO A 95 12.64 -19.49 -10.11
N GLY A 96 12.82 -20.49 -10.98
CA GLY A 96 13.11 -20.32 -12.41
C GLY A 96 14.45 -20.93 -12.88
N ARG A 97 14.98 -20.44 -14.03
CA ARG A 97 16.23 -20.93 -14.66
C ARG A 97 17.48 -20.79 -13.78
N GLU A 98 17.39 -20.03 -12.69
CA GLU A 98 18.48 -19.86 -11.72
C GLU A 98 18.71 -21.12 -10.87
N ALA A 99 17.66 -21.92 -10.61
CA ALA A 99 17.80 -23.20 -9.92
C ALA A 99 18.54 -24.23 -10.78
N ASP A 100 18.22 -24.33 -12.07
CA ASP A 100 18.90 -25.24 -13.01
C ASP A 100 20.38 -24.86 -13.22
N ALA A 101 20.70 -23.56 -13.16
CA ALA A 101 22.06 -23.04 -13.25
C ALA A 101 22.88 -23.28 -11.96
N ALA A 102 22.24 -23.29 -10.78
CA ALA A 102 22.90 -23.59 -9.51
C ALA A 102 23.42 -25.04 -9.45
N PHE A 103 22.84 -25.96 -10.23
CA PHE A 103 23.19 -27.38 -10.23
C PHE A 103 23.81 -27.90 -11.55
N SER A 104 23.90 -27.08 -12.61
CA SER A 104 24.58 -27.47 -13.85
C SER A 104 26.10 -27.30 -13.75
N PRO A 105 26.92 -28.34 -14.02
CA PRO A 105 28.37 -28.22 -14.03
C PRO A 105 28.82 -27.36 -15.23
N VAL A 106 29.13 -26.08 -14.97
CA VAL A 106 29.70 -25.17 -15.97
C VAL A 106 31.15 -25.60 -16.25
N ARG A 107 31.51 -25.67 -17.55
CA ARG A 107 32.88 -25.93 -18.00
C ARG A 107 33.80 -24.84 -17.43
N PRO A 108 34.86 -25.18 -16.67
CA PRO A 108 35.68 -24.17 -16.02
C PRO A 108 36.41 -23.29 -17.05
N LEU A 109 36.30 -21.97 -16.88
CA LEU A 109 37.14 -21.01 -17.59
C LEU A 109 38.59 -21.07 -17.04
N PRO A 110 39.62 -20.85 -17.87
CA PRO A 110 41.01 -20.84 -17.41
C PRO A 110 41.21 -19.73 -16.37
N GLY A 111 41.52 -20.12 -15.12
CA GLY A 111 41.72 -19.20 -13.99
C GLY A 111 40.74 -19.41 -12.83
N ALA A 112 39.48 -19.74 -13.11
CA ALA A 112 38.48 -20.03 -12.07
C ALA A 112 38.65 -21.47 -11.50
N SER A 113 39.24 -22.37 -12.29
CA SER A 113 39.62 -23.73 -11.88
C SER A 113 40.63 -23.82 -10.74
N ALA A 114 41.31 -22.71 -10.40
CA ALA A 114 42.25 -22.63 -9.28
C ALA A 114 41.54 -22.38 -7.92
N LEU A 115 40.26 -22.00 -7.92
CA LEU A 115 39.52 -21.69 -6.71
C LEU A 115 38.90 -22.98 -6.16
N SER A 116 39.39 -23.42 -4.99
CA SER A 116 39.00 -24.67 -4.34
C SER A 116 37.62 -24.59 -3.64
N GLY A 117 36.58 -24.28 -4.41
CA GLY A 117 35.18 -24.28 -3.94
C GLY A 117 34.58 -22.91 -3.60
N PRO A 118 33.31 -22.88 -3.14
CA PRO A 118 32.52 -21.66 -2.99
C PRO A 118 33.13 -20.62 -2.05
N ALA A 119 33.77 -21.04 -0.95
CA ALA A 119 34.41 -20.13 0.01
C ALA A 119 35.65 -19.43 -0.58
N ALA A 120 36.44 -20.13 -1.39
CA ALA A 120 37.59 -19.55 -2.08
C ALA A 120 37.15 -18.60 -3.20
N ALA A 121 36.10 -18.97 -3.91
CA ALA A 121 35.44 -18.14 -4.92
C ALA A 121 34.82 -16.86 -4.30
N GLU A 122 34.17 -16.96 -3.14
CA GLU A 122 33.70 -15.81 -2.37
C GLU A 122 34.88 -14.92 -1.96
N ALA A 123 35.93 -15.49 -1.35
CA ALA A 123 37.11 -14.71 -0.95
C ALA A 123 37.78 -14.00 -2.13
N ALA A 124 37.86 -14.64 -3.29
CA ALA A 124 38.40 -14.05 -4.52
C ALA A 124 37.51 -12.93 -5.05
N LEU A 125 36.18 -13.11 -5.09
CA LEU A 125 35.23 -12.05 -5.41
C LEU A 125 35.38 -10.86 -4.44
N LEU A 126 35.61 -11.12 -3.15
CA LEU A 126 35.76 -10.10 -2.12
C LEU A 126 37.14 -9.40 -2.12
N ASP A 127 38.18 -9.94 -2.77
CA ASP A 127 39.47 -9.23 -2.90
C ASP A 127 39.32 -8.01 -3.81
N ARG A 128 39.68 -6.82 -3.30
CA ARG A 128 39.68 -5.52 -4.01
C ARG A 128 40.52 -5.48 -5.29
N ARG A 129 41.36 -6.49 -5.54
CA ARG A 129 42.16 -6.62 -6.77
C ARG A 129 41.58 -7.62 -7.78
N CYS A 130 40.44 -8.26 -7.50
CA CYS A 130 39.77 -9.16 -8.43
C CYS A 130 39.44 -8.44 -9.77
N PRO A 131 39.99 -8.90 -10.91
CA PRO A 131 39.66 -8.37 -12.23
C PRO A 131 38.19 -8.64 -12.61
N GLY A 132 37.57 -7.74 -13.39
CA GLY A 132 36.17 -7.89 -13.82
C GLY A 132 35.89 -9.20 -14.55
N GLU A 133 36.78 -9.62 -15.45
CA GLU A 133 36.66 -10.90 -16.19
C GLU A 133 36.71 -12.13 -15.28
N LEU A 134 37.48 -12.07 -14.18
CA LEU A 134 37.52 -13.13 -13.18
C LEU A 134 36.25 -13.12 -12.33
N ALA A 135 35.72 -11.95 -11.98
CA ALA A 135 34.46 -11.84 -11.28
C ALA A 135 33.30 -12.43 -12.12
N ASP A 136 33.23 -12.09 -13.40
CA ASP A 136 32.23 -12.63 -14.34
C ASP A 136 32.33 -14.17 -14.44
N ALA A 137 33.56 -14.70 -14.53
CA ALA A 137 33.80 -16.14 -14.57
C ALA A 137 33.37 -16.85 -13.27
N ILE A 138 33.67 -16.26 -12.10
CA ILE A 138 33.27 -16.82 -10.80
C ILE A 138 31.74 -16.79 -10.66
N LEU A 139 31.08 -15.70 -11.05
CA LEU A 139 29.62 -15.56 -10.98
C LEU A 139 28.90 -16.53 -11.93
N ALA A 140 29.47 -16.78 -13.10
CA ALA A 140 28.97 -17.80 -14.02
C ALA A 140 29.12 -19.23 -13.46
N GLN A 141 30.22 -19.51 -12.73
CA GLN A 141 30.50 -20.83 -12.16
C GLN A 141 29.78 -21.08 -10.82
N TYR A 142 29.51 -20.03 -10.05
CA TYR A 142 28.84 -20.09 -8.75
C TYR A 142 27.71 -19.05 -8.69
N PRO A 143 26.54 -19.30 -9.32
CA PRO A 143 25.45 -18.34 -9.40
C PRO A 143 24.94 -17.88 -8.02
N HIS A 144 24.97 -18.76 -7.01
CA HIS A 144 24.61 -18.41 -5.63
C HIS A 144 25.57 -17.37 -5.01
N LEU A 145 26.82 -17.26 -5.48
CA LEU A 145 27.74 -16.22 -5.04
C LEU A 145 27.40 -14.86 -5.66
N ALA A 146 26.62 -14.79 -6.75
CA ALA A 146 26.04 -13.54 -7.21
C ALA A 146 25.13 -12.95 -6.13
N TYR A 147 24.35 -13.81 -5.45
CA TYR A 147 23.54 -13.41 -4.31
C TYR A 147 24.39 -12.99 -3.10
N VAL A 148 25.53 -13.65 -2.84
CA VAL A 148 26.43 -13.29 -1.73
C VAL A 148 27.18 -11.98 -2.01
N VAL A 149 27.65 -11.77 -3.24
CA VAL A 149 28.34 -10.54 -3.68
C VAL A 149 27.37 -9.37 -3.74
N ARG A 150 26.15 -9.56 -4.27
CA ARG A 150 25.04 -8.59 -4.19
C ARG A 150 24.86 -8.00 -2.80
N ASN A 151 25.07 -8.82 -1.77
CA ASN A 151 24.84 -8.47 -0.37
C ASN A 151 26.10 -8.06 0.40
N ARG A 152 27.28 -8.01 -0.26
CA ARG A 152 28.50 -7.40 0.30
C ARG A 152 28.83 -6.12 -0.47
N HIS A 153 28.30 -5.03 0.09
CA HIS A 153 28.27 -3.65 -0.40
C HIS A 153 29.42 -3.22 -1.33
N GLN A 154 30.68 -3.33 -0.90
CA GLN A 154 31.82 -2.78 -1.66
C GLN A 154 32.20 -3.57 -2.92
N THR A 155 31.87 -4.87 -2.99
CA THR A 155 32.26 -5.73 -4.11
C THR A 155 31.28 -5.64 -5.26
N PHE A 156 29.99 -5.55 -4.95
CA PHE A 156 28.92 -5.40 -5.95
C PHE A 156 29.09 -4.12 -6.77
N ALA A 157 29.27 -2.96 -6.13
CA ALA A 157 29.50 -1.69 -6.81
C ALA A 157 30.71 -1.74 -7.77
N ARG A 158 31.78 -2.45 -7.39
CA ARG A 158 32.99 -2.60 -8.21
C ARG A 158 32.78 -3.52 -9.42
N VAL A 159 32.08 -4.65 -9.24
CA VAL A 159 31.74 -5.55 -10.36
C VAL A 159 30.89 -4.79 -11.37
N LEU A 160 29.94 -3.99 -10.90
CA LEU A 160 29.08 -3.16 -11.74
C LEU A 160 29.83 -2.04 -12.47
N ARG A 161 30.77 -1.37 -11.80
CA ARG A 161 31.70 -0.42 -12.44
C ARG A 161 32.54 -1.05 -13.55
N SER A 162 32.78 -2.37 -13.49
CA SER A 162 33.58 -3.09 -14.47
C SER A 162 32.79 -3.63 -15.66
N VAL A 163 31.45 -3.66 -15.59
CA VAL A 163 30.60 -4.09 -16.69
C VAL A 163 30.63 -2.99 -17.77
N ARG A 164 31.43 -3.21 -18.83
CA ARG A 164 31.49 -2.32 -20.00
C ARG A 164 30.23 -2.39 -20.87
N ARG A 165 29.38 -3.40 -20.67
CA ARG A 165 28.13 -3.56 -21.41
C ARG A 165 27.00 -2.78 -20.72
N PRO A 166 26.11 -2.13 -21.48
CA PRO A 166 24.90 -1.55 -20.91
C PRO A 166 24.08 -2.64 -20.23
N LEU A 167 23.65 -2.37 -18.99
CA LEU A 167 22.76 -3.25 -18.25
C LEU A 167 21.34 -3.15 -18.81
N SER A 168 20.56 -4.25 -18.73
CA SER A 168 19.12 -4.16 -18.97
C SER A 168 18.43 -3.36 -17.87
N ASP A 169 17.20 -2.87 -18.13
CA ASP A 169 16.41 -2.14 -17.12
C ASP A 169 16.22 -2.96 -15.83
N SER A 170 15.92 -4.26 -15.96
CA SER A 170 15.77 -5.16 -14.82
C SER A 170 17.05 -5.31 -14.00
N GLN A 171 18.20 -5.46 -14.67
CA GLN A 171 19.50 -5.53 -14.02
C GLN A 171 19.82 -4.21 -13.32
N MET A 172 19.57 -3.07 -13.97
CA MET A 172 19.81 -1.76 -13.40
C MET A 172 18.94 -1.48 -12.17
N VAL A 173 17.67 -1.86 -12.20
CA VAL A 173 16.77 -1.78 -11.03
C VAL A 173 17.32 -2.58 -9.88
N GLU A 174 17.78 -3.80 -10.13
CA GLU A 174 18.31 -4.65 -9.08
C GLU A 174 19.63 -4.13 -8.51
N VAL A 175 20.45 -3.55 -9.38
CA VAL A 175 21.69 -2.88 -9.03
C VAL A 175 21.45 -1.65 -8.16
N ALA A 176 20.55 -0.77 -8.56
CA ALA A 176 20.14 0.37 -7.76
C ALA A 176 19.53 -0.10 -6.45
N ARG A 177 18.68 -1.13 -6.48
CA ARG A 177 18.05 -1.70 -5.31
C ARG A 177 19.08 -2.14 -4.30
N LEU A 178 20.10 -2.90 -4.67
CA LEU A 178 21.06 -3.42 -3.71
C LEU A 178 22.17 -2.42 -3.37
N GLY A 179 22.64 -1.68 -4.38
CA GLY A 179 23.71 -0.69 -4.25
C GLY A 179 23.29 0.50 -3.38
N LEU A 180 22.18 1.14 -3.74
CA LEU A 180 21.72 2.36 -3.08
C LEU A 180 21.04 2.04 -1.74
N SER A 181 20.23 0.97 -1.67
CA SER A 181 19.50 0.66 -0.42
C SER A 181 20.41 0.32 0.74
N GLN A 182 21.56 -0.27 0.44
CA GLN A 182 22.49 -0.78 1.43
C GLN A 182 23.67 0.18 1.66
N GLY A 183 23.63 1.39 1.09
CA GLY A 183 24.71 2.38 1.22
C GLY A 183 26.03 1.97 0.55
N ALA A 184 25.98 0.96 -0.32
CA ALA A 184 27.13 0.43 -1.04
C ALA A 184 27.60 1.35 -2.18
N LEU A 185 26.66 2.15 -2.69
CA LEU A 185 26.87 3.08 -3.78
C LEU A 185 26.24 4.42 -3.37
N ALA A 186 27.03 5.49 -3.44
CA ALA A 186 26.51 6.85 -3.28
C ALA A 186 25.62 7.19 -4.48
N VAL A 187 24.62 8.05 -4.27
CA VAL A 187 23.71 8.44 -5.36
C VAL A 187 24.46 9.23 -6.42
N GLU A 188 25.42 10.05 -6.00
CA GLU A 188 26.32 10.81 -6.85
C GLU A 188 27.11 9.87 -7.77
N ASP A 189 27.76 8.85 -7.21
CA ASP A 189 28.48 7.83 -7.99
C ASP A 189 27.54 7.12 -8.97
N PHE A 190 26.32 6.78 -8.55
CA PHE A 190 25.33 6.14 -9.42
C PHE A 190 24.97 7.03 -10.63
N VAL A 191 24.72 8.32 -10.40
CA VAL A 191 24.40 9.31 -11.43
C VAL A 191 25.58 9.57 -12.38
N GLU A 192 26.81 9.49 -11.88
CA GLU A 192 28.03 9.76 -12.64
C GLU A 192 28.53 8.55 -13.44
N GLU A 193 28.25 7.32 -13.00
CA GLU A 193 28.88 6.11 -13.52
C GLU A 193 27.93 5.14 -14.23
N MET A 194 26.64 5.10 -13.87
CA MET A 194 25.73 4.05 -14.35
C MET A 194 25.21 4.32 -15.76
N ARG A 195 25.16 3.25 -16.58
CA ARG A 195 24.79 3.29 -18.00
C ARG A 195 23.86 2.14 -18.40
N PRO A 196 22.91 2.36 -19.32
CA PRO A 196 22.60 3.63 -19.99
C PRO A 196 21.80 4.59 -19.08
N ALA A 197 21.78 5.88 -19.42
CA ALA A 197 21.13 6.93 -18.64
C ALA A 197 19.63 6.65 -18.41
N SER A 198 18.94 6.12 -19.43
CA SER A 198 17.52 5.74 -19.35
C SER A 198 17.27 4.68 -18.28
N ALA A 199 18.02 3.57 -18.30
CA ALA A 199 17.92 2.50 -17.31
C ALA A 199 18.27 3.00 -15.91
N ALA A 200 19.33 3.80 -15.79
CA ALA A 200 19.78 4.36 -14.51
C ALA A 200 18.71 5.29 -13.89
N LEU A 201 18.16 6.20 -14.68
CA LEU A 201 17.08 7.09 -14.23
C LEU A 201 15.78 6.31 -13.94
N TYR A 202 15.47 5.26 -14.70
CA TYR A 202 14.32 4.39 -14.44
C TYR A 202 14.47 3.67 -13.09
N ALA A 203 15.65 3.14 -12.82
CA ALA A 203 15.97 2.51 -11.55
C ALA A 203 15.91 3.50 -10.38
N LEU A 204 16.43 4.72 -10.54
CA LEU A 204 16.31 5.78 -9.55
C LEU A 204 14.84 6.16 -9.30
N ALA A 205 14.02 6.26 -10.35
CA ALA A 205 12.61 6.60 -10.23
C ALA A 205 11.86 5.58 -9.36
N GLY A 206 12.06 4.28 -9.62
CA GLY A 206 11.47 3.21 -8.80
C GLY A 206 11.94 3.26 -7.35
N MET A 207 13.25 3.34 -7.13
CA MET A 207 13.83 3.34 -5.77
C MET A 207 13.47 4.58 -4.95
N CYS A 208 13.41 5.75 -5.58
CA CYS A 208 13.04 6.99 -4.90
C CYS A 208 11.54 7.04 -4.57
N GLY A 209 10.71 6.24 -5.23
CA GLY A 209 9.30 6.04 -4.86
C GLY A 209 9.15 5.47 -3.45
N GLU A 210 9.99 4.50 -3.11
CA GLU A 210 9.95 3.76 -1.85
C GLU A 210 10.77 4.42 -0.72
N ARG A 211 11.72 5.32 -1.04
CA ARG A 211 12.74 5.80 -0.09
C ARG A 211 12.94 7.32 -0.11
N PRO A 212 12.33 8.07 0.84
CA PRO A 212 12.43 9.54 0.88
C PRO A 212 13.86 10.08 1.00
N LEU A 213 14.74 9.43 1.79
CA LEU A 213 16.13 9.86 1.96
C LEU A 213 16.93 9.75 0.66
N LEU A 214 16.74 8.64 -0.08
CA LEU A 214 17.40 8.42 -1.35
C LEU A 214 16.98 9.47 -2.38
N ARG A 215 15.70 9.84 -2.37
CA ARG A 215 15.14 10.90 -3.22
C ARG A 215 15.82 12.25 -2.96
N SER A 216 16.02 12.62 -1.70
CA SER A 216 16.71 13.87 -1.36
C SER A 216 18.16 13.90 -1.88
N ALA A 217 18.89 12.78 -1.74
CA ALA A 217 20.24 12.65 -2.29
C ALA A 217 20.25 12.69 -3.83
N ALA A 218 19.29 12.03 -4.48
CA ALA A 218 19.14 12.09 -5.94
C ALA A 218 18.82 13.51 -6.43
N GLY A 219 17.95 14.24 -5.72
CA GLY A 219 17.69 15.65 -5.99
C GLY A 219 18.96 16.50 -5.85
N ALA A 220 19.73 16.32 -4.77
CA ALA A 220 21.00 17.03 -4.59
C ALA A 220 21.99 16.80 -5.76
N ALA A 221 22.06 15.55 -6.26
CA ALA A 221 22.93 15.18 -7.37
C ALA A 221 22.44 15.67 -8.75
N LEU A 222 21.12 15.64 -8.99
CA LEU A 222 20.51 15.90 -10.30
C LEU A 222 20.03 17.34 -10.48
N THR A 223 19.43 17.96 -9.46
CA THR A 223 18.75 19.27 -9.58
C THR A 223 19.65 20.37 -10.15
N PRO A 224 20.91 20.57 -9.71
CA PRO A 224 21.77 21.62 -10.28
C PRO A 224 22.01 21.45 -11.78
N ARG A 225 22.23 20.19 -12.22
CA ARG A 225 22.44 19.85 -13.64
C ARG A 225 21.17 20.00 -14.45
N LEU A 226 20.04 19.55 -13.89
CA LEU A 226 18.74 19.64 -14.54
C LEU A 226 18.29 21.10 -14.71
N VAL A 227 18.51 21.96 -13.72
CA VAL A 227 18.21 23.39 -13.82
C VAL A 227 19.09 24.07 -14.86
N ARG A 228 20.38 23.70 -14.94
CA ARG A 228 21.30 24.22 -15.96
C ARG A 228 20.92 23.76 -17.37
N ALA A 229 20.60 22.48 -17.53
CA ALA A 229 20.30 21.86 -18.83
C ALA A 229 18.92 22.29 -19.34
N CYS A 230 17.88 22.11 -18.52
CA CYS A 230 16.49 22.26 -18.93
C CYS A 230 15.81 23.46 -18.28
N GLY A 231 15.93 23.63 -16.96
CA GLY A 231 15.19 24.66 -16.22
C GLY A 231 13.68 24.58 -16.52
N ALA A 232 13.07 25.73 -16.81
CA ALA A 232 11.67 25.84 -17.24
C ALA A 232 11.48 25.90 -18.78
N ASP A 233 12.51 25.57 -19.56
CA ASP A 233 12.51 25.71 -21.02
C ASP A 233 11.92 24.45 -21.71
N PRO A 234 10.76 24.54 -22.37
CA PRO A 234 10.19 23.44 -23.14
C PRO A 234 11.13 22.80 -24.15
N GLY A 235 11.88 23.61 -24.90
CA GLY A 235 12.74 23.13 -25.97
C GLY A 235 13.85 22.23 -25.44
N ALA A 236 14.41 22.60 -24.29
CA ALA A 236 15.43 21.80 -23.63
C ALA A 236 14.87 20.49 -23.02
N TRP A 237 13.62 20.51 -22.54
CA TRP A 237 12.95 19.27 -22.12
C TRP A 237 12.66 18.35 -23.30
N LEU A 238 12.27 18.87 -24.45
CA LEU A 238 12.07 18.09 -25.67
C LEU A 238 13.37 17.44 -26.17
N GLU A 239 14.46 18.21 -26.16
CA GLU A 239 15.77 17.71 -26.51
C GLU A 239 16.18 16.56 -25.58
N LEU A 240 16.02 16.74 -24.26
CA LEU A 240 16.26 15.69 -23.27
C LEU A 240 15.45 14.42 -23.57
N LEU A 241 14.14 14.57 -23.80
CA LEU A 241 13.25 13.44 -24.11
C LEU A 241 13.62 12.73 -25.41
N SER A 242 14.12 13.47 -26.41
CA SER A 242 14.57 12.91 -27.68
C SER A 242 15.87 12.11 -27.55
N LEU A 243 16.76 12.52 -26.65
CA LEU A 243 18.06 11.89 -26.43
C LEU A 243 17.96 10.65 -25.56
N LEU A 244 17.10 10.70 -24.54
CA LEU A 244 17.02 9.72 -23.47
C LEU A 244 16.92 8.24 -23.94
N PRO A 245 16.14 7.87 -24.96
CA PRO A 245 16.03 6.47 -25.41
C PRO A 245 17.29 5.92 -26.09
N VAL A 246 18.13 6.79 -26.66
CA VAL A 246 19.31 6.41 -27.47
C VAL A 246 20.64 6.77 -26.80
N PHE A 247 20.60 7.40 -25.62
CA PHE A 247 21.80 7.88 -24.95
C PHE A 247 22.48 6.77 -24.12
N GLU A 248 23.59 6.27 -24.62
CA GLU A 248 24.38 5.20 -23.98
C GLU A 248 25.21 5.66 -22.77
N GLY A 249 25.36 6.97 -22.59
CA GLY A 249 26.12 7.56 -21.48
C GLY A 249 25.39 7.52 -20.14
N THR A 250 25.91 8.27 -19.17
CA THR A 250 25.37 8.33 -17.80
C THR A 250 24.31 9.44 -17.67
N PRO A 251 23.48 9.43 -16.60
CA PRO A 251 22.55 10.53 -16.35
C PRO A 251 23.21 11.92 -16.30
N ALA A 252 24.39 12.04 -15.70
CA ALA A 252 25.15 13.30 -15.70
C ALA A 252 25.55 13.73 -17.13
N GLN A 253 26.12 12.81 -17.90
CA GLN A 253 26.53 13.06 -19.28
C GLN A 253 25.35 13.44 -20.20
N LEU A 254 24.16 12.86 -19.96
CA LEU A 254 22.95 13.19 -20.70
C LEU A 254 22.55 14.65 -20.49
N LEU A 255 22.53 15.09 -19.23
CA LEU A 255 22.17 16.48 -18.88
C LEU A 255 23.21 17.48 -19.41
N ASP A 256 24.50 17.11 -19.39
CA ASP A 256 25.56 17.94 -19.95
C ASP A 256 25.43 18.06 -21.48
N ALA A 257 25.12 16.95 -22.17
CA ALA A 257 24.87 16.97 -23.62
C ALA A 257 23.68 17.86 -24.01
N VAL A 258 22.60 17.87 -23.22
CA VAL A 258 21.45 18.78 -23.43
C VAL A 258 21.87 20.24 -23.23
N ALA A 259 22.65 20.53 -22.17
CA ALA A 259 23.14 21.88 -21.89
C ALA A 259 24.07 22.40 -23.00
N GLU A 260 24.96 21.57 -23.53
CA GLU A 260 25.88 21.91 -24.62
C GLU A 260 25.15 22.22 -25.93
N ARG A 261 24.14 21.41 -26.31
CA ARG A 261 23.34 21.65 -27.52
C ARG A 261 22.60 22.98 -27.47
N ARG A 262 22.16 23.39 -26.27
CA ARG A 262 21.53 24.70 -26.05
C ARG A 262 22.50 25.86 -26.22
N GLY A 263 23.74 25.72 -25.75
CA GLY A 263 24.76 26.77 -25.83
C GLY A 263 25.17 27.15 -27.25
N CYS A 264 24.89 26.29 -28.24
CA CYS A 264 25.23 26.49 -29.64
C CYS A 264 24.11 27.13 -30.49
N GLY A 265 22.93 27.39 -29.93
CA GLY A 265 21.78 27.95 -30.66
C GLY A 265 21.50 29.41 -30.30
N ASP A 266 21.49 30.30 -31.31
CA ASP A 266 21.07 31.69 -31.16
C ASP A 266 19.57 31.78 -30.83
N GLY A 267 19.27 31.91 -29.53
CA GLY A 267 17.97 32.29 -28.99
C GLY A 267 16.94 31.15 -28.84
N PRO A 268 15.90 31.35 -28.01
CA PRO A 268 14.77 30.44 -27.93
C PRO A 268 13.99 30.55 -29.24
N GLY A 269 14.33 29.72 -30.23
CA GLY A 269 13.45 29.50 -31.36
C GLY A 269 12.08 29.06 -30.83
N GLU A 270 10.99 29.52 -31.44
CA GLU A 270 9.62 29.10 -31.14
C GLU A 270 9.45 27.60 -31.41
N MET A 271 10.00 26.74 -30.55
CA MET A 271 9.71 25.32 -30.51
C MET A 271 8.50 25.14 -29.60
N SER A 272 7.32 25.06 -30.21
CA SER A 272 6.16 24.50 -29.54
C SER A 272 6.42 23.02 -29.23
N TRP A 273 5.84 22.52 -28.13
CA TRP A 273 5.80 21.08 -27.90
C TRP A 273 5.25 20.41 -29.16
N PRO A 274 5.94 19.39 -29.72
CA PRO A 274 5.38 18.62 -30.81
C PRO A 274 4.03 18.13 -30.30
N VAL A 275 2.98 18.50 -31.02
CA VAL A 275 1.66 17.92 -30.78
C VAL A 275 1.86 16.43 -30.96
N LEU A 276 1.87 15.68 -29.85
CA LEU A 276 1.91 14.23 -29.86
C LEU A 276 0.53 13.77 -30.35
N SER A 277 0.26 13.98 -31.64
CA SER A 277 -0.91 13.43 -32.30
C SER A 277 -0.78 11.91 -32.22
N SER A 278 -1.71 11.29 -31.49
CA SER A 278 -1.79 9.86 -31.24
C SER A 278 -1.77 8.99 -32.51
N SER A 279 -1.95 9.58 -33.70
CA SER A 279 -1.92 8.90 -35.00
C SER A 279 -0.61 9.01 -35.79
N GLU A 280 0.30 9.93 -35.46
CA GLU A 280 1.59 10.10 -36.17
C GLU A 280 2.82 10.03 -35.23
N ALA A 281 2.58 9.77 -33.94
CA ALA A 281 3.64 9.51 -32.98
C ALA A 281 4.61 8.48 -33.55
N ARG A 282 5.91 8.83 -33.61
CA ARG A 282 6.99 7.84 -33.75
C ARG A 282 6.63 6.65 -32.84
N PRO A 283 6.63 5.41 -33.35
CA PRO A 283 6.20 4.27 -32.55
C PRO A 283 7.00 4.23 -31.24
N GLY A 284 6.35 4.53 -30.11
CA GLY A 284 6.96 4.41 -28.77
C GLY A 284 6.69 5.52 -27.75
N VAL A 285 6.09 6.66 -28.08
CA VAL A 285 5.84 7.74 -27.08
C VAL A 285 4.34 8.04 -26.98
N SER A 286 3.56 7.14 -26.35
CA SER A 286 2.22 7.51 -25.87
C SER A 286 2.32 8.16 -24.49
N ALA A 287 1.31 8.93 -24.10
CA ALA A 287 1.15 9.46 -22.74
C ALA A 287 1.29 8.39 -21.65
N GLU A 288 0.88 7.15 -21.95
CA GLU A 288 1.00 6.00 -21.05
C GLU A 288 2.45 5.49 -20.93
N HIS A 289 3.34 5.90 -21.84
CA HIS A 289 4.77 5.59 -21.85
C HIS A 289 5.65 6.78 -21.42
N LEU A 290 5.06 7.82 -20.81
CA LEU A 290 5.81 8.86 -20.14
C LEU A 290 6.57 8.17 -19.00
N SER A 291 7.79 7.77 -19.32
CA SER A 291 8.48 6.76 -18.53
C SER A 291 8.68 7.27 -17.11
N PRO A 292 8.55 6.43 -16.07
CA PRO A 292 8.70 6.84 -14.67
C PRO A 292 9.91 7.74 -14.39
N HIS A 293 10.98 7.60 -15.18
CA HIS A 293 12.16 8.46 -15.10
C HIS A 293 11.95 9.93 -15.52
N VAL A 294 11.06 10.22 -16.47
CA VAL A 294 10.74 11.59 -16.89
C VAL A 294 9.97 12.30 -15.78
N ALA A 295 8.92 11.67 -15.26
CA ALA A 295 8.18 12.19 -14.12
C ALA A 295 9.09 12.39 -12.90
N PHE A 296 10.00 11.44 -12.65
CA PHE A 296 11.03 11.54 -11.62
C PHE A 296 11.94 12.76 -11.82
N LEU A 297 12.46 12.98 -13.04
CA LEU A 297 13.29 14.14 -13.38
C LEU A 297 12.53 15.45 -13.20
N MET A 298 11.31 15.56 -13.73
CA MET A 298 10.48 16.77 -13.57
C MET A 298 10.24 17.08 -12.09
N ALA A 299 10.06 16.05 -11.26
CA ALA A 299 9.89 16.22 -9.84
C ALA A 299 11.18 16.68 -9.11
N GLN A 300 12.36 16.59 -9.73
CA GLN A 300 13.60 17.16 -9.19
C GLN A 300 13.76 18.66 -9.50
N LEU A 301 12.88 19.26 -10.29
CA LEU A 301 12.92 20.72 -10.51
C LEU A 301 12.54 21.46 -9.22
N PRO A 302 13.12 22.65 -8.95
CA PRO A 302 12.58 23.56 -7.95
C PRO A 302 11.20 24.09 -8.37
N ASP A 303 10.33 24.35 -7.39
CA ASP A 303 8.93 24.78 -7.58
C ASP A 303 8.78 25.91 -8.62
N ARG A 304 9.68 26.92 -8.59
CA ARG A 304 9.65 28.04 -9.55
C ARG A 304 9.77 27.59 -11.01
N HIS A 305 10.61 26.59 -11.27
CA HIS A 305 10.87 26.09 -12.63
C HIS A 305 9.77 25.13 -13.05
N PHE A 306 9.33 24.28 -12.12
CA PHE A 306 8.23 23.36 -12.33
C PHE A 306 6.92 24.10 -12.61
N ALA A 307 6.57 25.12 -11.81
CA ALA A 307 5.38 25.93 -12.00
C ALA A 307 5.39 26.74 -13.31
N ALA A 308 6.56 27.17 -13.79
CA ALA A 308 6.69 27.84 -15.09
C ALA A 308 6.61 26.85 -16.26
N LEU A 309 7.10 25.62 -16.08
CA LEU A 309 7.03 24.56 -17.09
C LEU A 309 5.62 23.99 -17.23
N LEU A 310 4.92 23.81 -16.12
CA LEU A 310 3.67 23.06 -16.04
C LEU A 310 2.61 23.52 -17.06
N PRO A 311 2.30 24.83 -17.25
CA PRO A 311 1.31 25.27 -18.23
C PRO A 311 1.73 25.02 -19.69
N GLN A 312 3.01 24.80 -19.95
CA GLN A 312 3.55 24.56 -21.29
C GLN A 312 3.47 23.08 -21.66
N LEU A 313 3.35 22.19 -20.69
CA LEU A 313 3.28 20.75 -20.92
C LEU A 313 1.97 20.35 -21.63
N PRO A 314 2.00 19.32 -22.50
CA PRO A 314 0.80 18.71 -23.05
C PRO A 314 -0.19 18.26 -21.96
N ALA A 315 -1.49 18.29 -22.25
CA ALA A 315 -2.58 18.01 -21.29
C ALA A 315 -2.45 16.64 -20.62
N ASP A 316 -2.07 15.63 -21.39
CA ASP A 316 -1.82 14.26 -20.94
C ASP A 316 -0.62 14.17 -19.96
N MET A 317 0.47 14.90 -20.22
CA MET A 317 1.59 14.99 -19.28
C MET A 317 1.17 15.70 -17.99
N ARG A 318 0.34 16.74 -18.08
CA ARG A 318 -0.17 17.49 -16.91
C ARG A 318 -1.10 16.64 -16.06
N GLU A 319 -1.99 15.86 -16.67
CA GLU A 319 -2.83 14.88 -15.97
C GLU A 319 -1.97 13.84 -15.24
N LEU A 320 -0.96 13.29 -15.93
CA LEU A 320 -0.07 12.31 -15.33
C LEU A 320 0.70 12.88 -14.14
N LEU A 321 1.25 14.09 -14.28
CA LEU A 321 1.91 14.78 -13.17
C LEU A 321 0.92 15.03 -12.03
N ALA A 322 -0.31 15.47 -12.31
CA ALA A 322 -1.32 15.63 -11.27
C ALA A 322 -1.58 14.35 -10.46
N ARG A 323 -1.52 13.18 -11.11
CA ARG A 323 -1.62 11.88 -10.44
C ARG A 323 -0.35 11.51 -9.67
N ASP A 324 0.81 11.60 -10.32
CA ASP A 324 2.04 10.92 -9.92
C ASP A 324 3.18 11.86 -9.46
N VAL A 325 2.98 13.18 -9.43
CA VAL A 325 4.03 14.16 -9.05
C VAL A 325 4.55 13.89 -7.63
N GLN A 326 5.67 14.47 -7.21
CA GLN A 326 6.11 14.36 -5.82
C GLN A 326 5.33 15.29 -4.89
N MET A 327 5.24 14.92 -3.60
CA MET A 327 4.55 15.70 -2.56
C MET A 327 4.98 17.16 -2.49
N SER A 328 6.25 17.46 -2.77
CA SER A 328 6.79 18.83 -2.78
C SER A 328 6.12 19.74 -3.80
N HIS A 329 5.69 19.20 -4.95
CA HIS A 329 5.10 19.98 -6.05
C HIS A 329 3.58 19.97 -6.05
N VAL A 330 2.94 19.24 -5.13
CA VAL A 330 1.48 19.12 -5.09
C VAL A 330 0.82 20.49 -4.95
N GLY A 331 1.41 21.40 -4.18
CA GLY A 331 0.94 22.78 -4.09
C GLY A 331 0.92 23.49 -5.45
N CYS A 332 2.04 23.45 -6.19
CA CYS A 332 2.12 24.06 -7.52
C CYS A 332 1.15 23.43 -8.53
N VAL A 333 1.02 22.10 -8.53
CA VAL A 333 0.07 21.42 -9.43
C VAL A 333 -1.37 21.73 -9.06
N ALA A 334 -1.70 21.74 -7.77
CA ALA A 334 -3.03 22.10 -7.28
C ALA A 334 -3.39 23.53 -7.70
N GLU A 335 -2.55 24.52 -7.40
CA GLU A 335 -2.82 25.91 -7.79
C GLU A 335 -2.98 26.06 -9.30
N SER A 336 -2.12 25.40 -10.09
CA SER A 336 -2.26 25.41 -11.54
C SER A 336 -3.56 24.77 -12.02
N ALA A 337 -3.98 23.63 -11.43
CA ALA A 337 -5.20 22.92 -11.81
C ALA A 337 -6.46 23.72 -11.46
N PHE A 338 -6.49 24.34 -10.28
CA PHE A 338 -7.60 25.22 -9.87
C PHE A 338 -7.65 26.50 -10.70
N ALA A 339 -6.48 27.09 -11.03
CA ALA A 339 -6.42 28.29 -11.85
C ALA A 339 -6.81 28.04 -13.32
N SER A 340 -6.41 26.90 -13.89
CA SER A 340 -6.76 26.54 -15.27
C SER A 340 -8.18 25.98 -15.41
N GLY A 341 -8.75 25.42 -14.34
CA GLY A 341 -10.01 24.67 -14.38
C GLY A 341 -9.91 23.37 -15.19
N GLU A 342 -8.69 22.89 -15.46
CA GLU A 342 -8.49 21.72 -16.31
C GLU A 342 -8.89 20.44 -15.59
N ARG A 343 -10.06 19.91 -15.98
CA ARG A 343 -10.68 18.73 -15.35
C ARG A 343 -9.74 17.53 -15.26
N ALA A 344 -8.94 17.26 -16.29
CA ALA A 344 -7.99 16.14 -16.28
C ALA A 344 -6.96 16.25 -15.14
N MET A 345 -6.41 17.45 -14.90
CA MET A 345 -5.50 17.68 -13.78
C MET A 345 -6.22 17.56 -12.42
N LEU A 346 -7.44 18.08 -12.30
CA LEU A 346 -8.22 17.96 -11.06
C LEU A 346 -8.56 16.50 -10.72
N VAL A 347 -8.90 15.70 -11.73
CA VAL A 347 -9.11 14.24 -11.59
C VAL A 347 -7.81 13.53 -11.22
N GLY A 348 -6.68 13.89 -11.85
CA GLY A 348 -5.37 13.37 -11.49
C GLY A 348 -5.03 13.63 -10.02
N LEU A 349 -5.23 14.86 -9.55
CA LEU A 349 -5.07 15.23 -8.13
C LEU A 349 -6.01 14.46 -7.22
N ALA A 350 -7.27 14.24 -7.61
CA ALA A 350 -8.22 13.47 -6.82
C ALA A 350 -7.85 11.99 -6.67
N ARG A 351 -7.19 11.39 -7.67
CA ARG A 351 -6.71 9.99 -7.64
C ARG A 351 -5.43 9.80 -6.82
N ARG A 352 -4.74 10.89 -6.51
CA ARG A 352 -3.41 10.86 -5.92
C ARG A 352 -3.41 10.35 -4.48
N HIS A 353 -2.45 9.49 -4.15
CA HIS A 353 -2.19 9.10 -2.76
C HIS A 353 -1.54 10.23 -1.94
N GLY A 354 -1.94 10.37 -0.68
CA GLY A 354 -1.33 11.33 0.24
C GLY A 354 -1.73 12.79 0.00
N ILE A 355 -2.86 13.05 -0.67
CA ILE A 355 -3.44 14.40 -0.72
C ILE A 355 -3.86 14.85 0.68
N THR A 356 -3.67 16.15 0.97
CA THR A 356 -3.98 16.71 2.29
C THR A 356 -5.49 16.91 2.47
N PRO A 357 -6.01 16.91 3.72
CA PRO A 357 -7.42 17.19 3.99
C PRO A 357 -7.90 18.53 3.42
N ASP A 358 -7.05 19.57 3.43
CA ASP A 358 -7.37 20.87 2.82
C ASP A 358 -7.59 20.75 1.30
N LEU A 359 -6.70 20.03 0.60
CA LEU A 359 -6.82 19.81 -0.84
C LEU A 359 -8.05 18.96 -1.18
N ILE A 360 -8.33 17.91 -0.39
CA ILE A 360 -9.56 17.12 -0.49
C ILE A 360 -10.77 18.04 -0.37
N GLY A 361 -10.84 18.88 0.67
CA GLY A 361 -11.93 19.82 0.88
C GLY A 361 -12.10 20.81 -0.28
N ARG A 362 -11.01 21.28 -0.89
CA ARG A 362 -11.05 22.13 -2.09
C ARG A 362 -11.61 21.39 -3.30
N LEU A 363 -11.19 20.13 -3.53
CA LEU A 363 -11.65 19.30 -4.64
C LEU A 363 -13.14 18.94 -4.49
N VAL A 364 -13.59 18.59 -3.28
CA VAL A 364 -15.02 18.30 -2.99
C VAL A 364 -15.89 19.52 -3.25
N ARG A 365 -15.43 20.73 -2.90
CA ARG A 365 -16.17 21.98 -3.17
C ARG A 365 -16.36 22.29 -4.66
N LEU A 366 -15.61 21.65 -5.55
CA LEU A 366 -15.85 21.78 -7.00
C LEU A 366 -17.14 21.08 -7.43
N ASP A 367 -17.55 20.05 -6.69
CA ASP A 367 -18.67 19.15 -7.00
C ASP A 367 -18.65 18.62 -8.45
N ASP A 368 -17.46 18.46 -9.03
CA ASP A 368 -17.30 17.88 -10.37
C ASP A 368 -17.49 16.36 -10.30
N PRO A 369 -18.39 15.77 -11.11
CA PRO A 369 -18.64 14.33 -11.14
C PRO A 369 -17.41 13.43 -11.25
N ALA A 370 -16.44 13.77 -12.11
CA ALA A 370 -15.25 12.93 -12.30
C ALA A 370 -14.27 13.09 -11.14
N VAL A 371 -14.14 14.30 -10.60
CA VAL A 371 -13.33 14.57 -9.41
C VAL A 371 -13.90 13.81 -8.20
N ASN A 372 -15.21 13.91 -7.96
CA ASN A 372 -15.91 13.19 -6.91
C ASN A 372 -15.72 11.66 -7.04
N ARG A 373 -15.83 11.12 -8.26
CA ARG A 373 -15.58 9.70 -8.51
C ARG A 373 -14.15 9.27 -8.16
N ALA A 374 -13.17 10.06 -8.57
CA ALA A 374 -11.77 9.82 -8.27
C ALA A 374 -11.49 9.88 -6.75
N LEU A 375 -12.13 10.80 -6.03
CA LEU A 375 -12.01 10.92 -4.57
C LEU A 375 -12.64 9.73 -3.83
N VAL A 376 -13.82 9.25 -4.23
CA VAL A 376 -14.52 8.15 -3.54
C VAL A 376 -13.66 6.89 -3.44
N VAL A 377 -12.93 6.56 -4.51
CA VAL A 377 -12.04 5.39 -4.56
C VAL A 377 -10.67 5.64 -3.93
N ASN A 378 -10.38 6.88 -3.53
CA ASN A 378 -9.10 7.22 -2.92
C ASN A 378 -9.11 6.87 -1.43
N TYR A 379 -8.16 6.02 -1.00
CA TYR A 379 -8.02 5.57 0.38
C TYR A 379 -7.69 6.71 1.37
N ALA A 380 -7.16 7.84 0.90
CA ALA A 380 -6.88 9.00 1.74
C ALA A 380 -8.16 9.77 2.14
N VAL A 381 -9.28 9.54 1.46
CA VAL A 381 -10.55 10.19 1.77
C VAL A 381 -11.19 9.44 2.95
N ASP A 382 -11.58 10.18 3.99
CA ASP A 382 -12.25 9.62 5.15
C ASP A 382 -13.73 9.30 4.88
N HIS A 383 -14.38 8.68 5.86
CA HIS A 383 -15.79 8.33 5.77
C HIS A 383 -16.67 9.58 5.59
N ASP A 384 -16.45 10.62 6.40
CA ASP A 384 -17.27 11.84 6.40
C ASP A 384 -17.20 12.58 5.07
N THR A 385 -16.04 12.58 4.42
CA THR A 385 -15.85 13.17 3.10
C THR A 385 -16.52 12.33 2.02
N ARG A 386 -16.42 10.99 2.05
CA ARG A 386 -17.19 10.14 1.12
C ARG A 386 -18.68 10.39 1.29
N HIS A 387 -19.14 10.47 2.54
CA HIS A 387 -20.50 10.82 2.88
C HIS A 387 -20.91 12.19 2.32
N ALA A 388 -20.05 13.21 2.42
CA ALA A 388 -20.28 14.52 1.82
C ALA A 388 -20.38 14.44 0.28
N ILE A 389 -19.55 13.61 -0.38
CA ILE A 389 -19.61 13.42 -1.84
C ILE A 389 -20.92 12.76 -2.26
N PHE A 390 -21.31 11.66 -1.61
CA PHE A 390 -22.55 10.95 -1.92
C PHE A 390 -23.82 11.75 -1.58
N THR A 391 -23.76 12.57 -0.53
CA THR A 391 -24.84 13.51 -0.21
C THR A 391 -24.76 14.78 -1.07
N GLY A 392 -23.71 15.01 -1.83
CA GLY A 392 -23.49 16.21 -2.65
C GLY A 392 -23.24 17.49 -1.84
N VAL A 393 -22.64 18.50 -2.47
CA VAL A 393 -22.41 19.81 -1.85
C VAL A 393 -23.59 20.74 -2.13
N ALA A 394 -24.00 21.54 -1.13
CA ALA A 394 -25.02 22.56 -1.34
C ALA A 394 -24.46 23.67 -2.26
N HIS A 395 -25.15 23.93 -3.37
CA HIS A 395 -24.78 24.91 -4.38
C HIS A 395 -25.79 26.07 -4.46
N GLY A 396 -25.25 27.29 -4.58
CA GLY A 396 -26.04 28.52 -4.71
C GLY A 396 -26.68 29.01 -3.40
N PRO A 397 -27.33 30.18 -3.44
CA PRO A 397 -27.96 30.79 -2.25
C PRO A 397 -29.13 29.97 -1.69
N ASP A 398 -29.76 29.15 -2.53
CA ASP A 398 -30.90 28.31 -2.15
C ASP A 398 -30.48 26.96 -1.55
N GLY A 399 -29.18 26.66 -1.51
CA GLY A 399 -28.63 25.43 -0.94
C GLY A 399 -28.97 24.15 -1.72
N GLY A 400 -29.42 24.28 -2.98
CA GLY A 400 -29.76 23.14 -3.83
C GLY A 400 -28.55 22.25 -4.10
N ARG A 401 -28.75 20.93 -4.10
CA ARG A 401 -27.67 19.96 -4.37
C ARG A 401 -27.76 19.50 -5.83
N LEU A 402 -26.62 19.35 -6.51
CA LEU A 402 -26.61 18.82 -7.88
C LEU A 402 -27.04 17.34 -7.88
N PRO A 403 -27.69 16.84 -8.95
CA PRO A 403 -27.94 15.41 -9.09
C PRO A 403 -26.64 14.61 -8.99
N LEU A 404 -26.70 13.43 -8.36
CA LEU A 404 -25.52 12.57 -8.28
C LEU A 404 -25.19 12.05 -9.67
N ASP A 405 -23.90 11.97 -9.98
CA ASP A 405 -23.44 11.34 -11.20
C ASP A 405 -23.81 9.85 -11.22
N PRO A 406 -24.46 9.33 -12.28
CA PRO A 406 -24.91 7.95 -12.33
C PRO A 406 -23.79 6.93 -12.15
N GLU A 407 -22.58 7.20 -12.64
CA GLU A 407 -21.45 6.29 -12.52
C GLU A 407 -20.88 6.30 -11.08
N LEU A 408 -21.10 7.37 -10.29
CA LEU A 408 -20.80 7.38 -8.86
C LEU A 408 -21.72 6.42 -8.09
N SER A 409 -22.95 6.19 -8.56
CA SER A 409 -23.87 5.20 -7.97
C SER A 409 -23.41 3.75 -8.18
N GLU A 410 -22.63 3.49 -9.23
CA GLU A 410 -22.02 2.17 -9.48
C GLU A 410 -20.92 1.85 -8.48
N LEU A 411 -20.25 2.89 -7.96
CA LEU A 411 -19.28 2.79 -6.88
C LEU A 411 -19.92 2.64 -5.50
N GLY A 412 -21.23 2.39 -5.42
CA GLY A 412 -21.94 2.16 -4.17
C GLY A 412 -21.34 1.06 -3.29
N GLY A 413 -20.54 0.13 -3.82
CA GLY A 413 -19.77 -0.81 -2.98
C GLY A 413 -18.81 -0.14 -1.98
N TYR A 414 -18.40 1.11 -2.25
CA TYR A 414 -17.60 1.95 -1.36
C TYR A 414 -18.44 2.88 -0.47
N ALA A 415 -19.73 3.04 -0.80
CA ALA A 415 -20.66 3.77 0.06
C ALA A 415 -21.11 2.84 1.17
N GLU A 416 -20.94 3.27 2.41
CA GLU A 416 -21.61 2.60 3.52
C GLU A 416 -23.12 2.72 3.34
N ARG A 417 -23.85 1.73 3.86
CA ARG A 417 -25.32 1.68 3.81
C ARG A 417 -25.94 2.99 4.31
N ASP A 418 -25.42 3.52 5.41
CA ASP A 418 -25.91 4.75 6.03
C ASP A 418 -25.74 5.95 5.09
N THR A 419 -24.62 6.02 4.38
CA THR A 419 -24.35 7.04 3.36
C THR A 419 -25.33 6.98 2.19
N MET A 420 -25.69 5.77 1.73
CA MET A 420 -26.70 5.65 0.68
C MET A 420 -28.08 6.11 1.17
N ILE A 421 -28.43 5.79 2.42
CA ILE A 421 -29.72 6.13 3.03
C ILE A 421 -29.92 7.65 3.09
N VAL A 422 -28.89 8.37 3.53
CA VAL A 422 -28.94 9.83 3.75
C VAL A 422 -28.57 10.65 2.53
N SER A 423 -28.11 10.04 1.44
CA SER A 423 -27.74 10.74 0.20
C SER A 423 -28.90 11.57 -0.39
N GLY A 424 -30.14 11.07 -0.23
CA GLY A 424 -31.31 11.62 -0.88
C GLY A 424 -31.30 11.49 -2.41
N ASP A 425 -30.33 10.79 -2.99
CA ASP A 425 -30.29 10.54 -4.43
C ASP A 425 -31.21 9.34 -4.76
N PRO A 426 -32.13 9.45 -5.74
CA PRO A 426 -33.07 8.37 -6.06
C PRO A 426 -32.41 7.04 -6.47
N LEU A 427 -31.27 7.08 -7.18
CA LEU A 427 -30.57 5.88 -7.63
C LEU A 427 -29.90 5.18 -6.46
N LEU A 428 -29.22 5.93 -5.58
CA LEU A 428 -28.64 5.38 -4.36
C LEU A 428 -29.70 4.89 -3.38
N ALA A 429 -30.81 5.61 -3.24
CA ALA A 429 -31.96 5.21 -2.43
C ALA A 429 -32.53 3.87 -2.91
N HIS A 430 -32.78 3.74 -4.22
CA HIS A 430 -33.24 2.49 -4.81
C HIS A 430 -32.24 1.35 -4.55
N ARG A 431 -30.94 1.60 -4.74
CA ARG A 431 -29.88 0.60 -4.49
C ARG A 431 -29.81 0.19 -3.02
N ALA A 432 -29.93 1.13 -2.08
CA ALA A 432 -29.99 0.84 -0.65
C ALA A 432 -31.20 -0.03 -0.28
N LEU A 433 -32.36 0.28 -0.87
CA LEU A 433 -33.62 -0.44 -0.66
C LEU A 433 -33.59 -1.86 -1.22
N MET A 434 -33.02 -2.06 -2.42
CA MET A 434 -32.97 -3.35 -3.10
C MET A 434 -31.81 -4.24 -2.67
N GLY A 435 -30.67 -3.64 -2.32
CA GLY A 435 -29.44 -4.35 -1.99
C GLY A 435 -29.43 -5.01 -0.61
N SER A 436 -30.39 -4.67 0.27
CA SER A 436 -30.46 -5.20 1.62
C SER A 436 -31.80 -5.89 1.89
N PRO A 437 -31.82 -7.20 2.19
CA PRO A 437 -33.06 -7.94 2.40
C PRO A 437 -33.87 -7.54 3.66
N ALA A 438 -33.50 -6.49 4.41
CA ALA A 438 -34.31 -5.96 5.52
C ALA A 438 -33.87 -4.56 5.99
N LEU A 439 -34.06 -3.49 5.20
CA LEU A 439 -34.12 -2.16 5.81
C LEU A 439 -35.29 -2.11 6.79
N ARG A 440 -35.04 -1.64 8.01
CA ARG A 440 -36.10 -1.42 9.00
C ARG A 440 -37.05 -0.34 8.49
N VAL A 441 -38.29 -0.34 8.99
CA VAL A 441 -39.29 0.67 8.61
C VAL A 441 -38.77 2.10 8.82
N LEU A 442 -38.03 2.34 9.92
CA LEU A 442 -37.44 3.66 10.19
C LEU A 442 -36.40 4.05 9.13
N GLU A 443 -35.47 3.14 8.81
CA GLU A 443 -34.45 3.38 7.78
C GLU A 443 -35.08 3.68 6.41
N GLN A 444 -36.13 2.95 6.04
CA GLN A 444 -36.89 3.22 4.81
C GLN A 444 -37.58 4.59 4.83
N VAL A 445 -38.09 5.03 5.99
CA VAL A 445 -38.65 6.37 6.17
C VAL A 445 -37.55 7.43 6.06
N ASP A 446 -36.37 7.19 6.65
CA ASP A 446 -35.21 8.09 6.54
C ASP A 446 -34.75 8.23 5.08
N VAL A 447 -34.71 7.13 4.31
CA VAL A 447 -34.47 7.16 2.86
C VAL A 447 -35.49 8.06 2.15
N ALA A 448 -36.78 7.85 2.40
CA ALA A 448 -37.85 8.62 1.74
C ALA A 448 -37.79 10.11 2.10
N VAL A 449 -37.48 10.43 3.36
CA VAL A 449 -37.27 11.80 3.83
C VAL A 449 -36.07 12.44 3.14
N ALA A 450 -34.92 11.76 3.09
CA ALA A 450 -33.71 12.29 2.46
C ALA A 450 -33.94 12.57 0.96
N VAL A 451 -34.63 11.68 0.24
CA VAL A 451 -34.97 11.87 -1.18
C VAL A 451 -35.90 13.07 -1.37
N TRP A 452 -36.88 13.23 -0.49
CA TRP A 452 -37.75 14.41 -0.50
C TRP A 452 -36.98 15.70 -0.20
N GLU A 453 -36.12 15.71 0.81
CA GLU A 453 -35.33 16.89 1.19
C GLU A 453 -34.39 17.34 0.07
N ARG A 454 -33.87 16.40 -0.75
CA ARG A 454 -32.97 16.70 -1.87
C ARG A 454 -33.71 17.28 -3.09
N GLY A 455 -34.84 16.70 -3.49
CA GLY A 455 -35.49 17.03 -4.77
C GLY A 455 -37.02 16.98 -4.78
N GLY A 456 -37.62 17.00 -3.59
CA GLY A 456 -39.07 17.03 -3.37
C GLY A 456 -39.79 15.78 -3.85
N GLY A 457 -41.11 15.91 -4.07
CA GLY A 457 -41.95 14.82 -4.52
C GLY A 457 -41.59 14.27 -5.91
N ALA A 458 -40.92 15.06 -6.76
CA ALA A 458 -40.45 14.60 -8.07
C ALA A 458 -39.37 13.51 -7.94
N SER A 459 -38.31 13.77 -7.18
CA SER A 459 -37.25 12.78 -6.93
C SER A 459 -37.76 11.53 -6.21
N LEU A 460 -38.78 11.68 -5.35
CA LEU A 460 -39.39 10.53 -4.67
C LEU A 460 -40.19 9.63 -5.63
N ARG A 461 -40.74 10.17 -6.72
CA ARG A 461 -41.39 9.38 -7.79
C ARG A 461 -40.40 8.54 -8.60
N ASP A 462 -39.13 8.96 -8.65
CA ASP A 462 -38.08 8.23 -9.36
C ASP A 462 -37.60 6.99 -8.58
N VAL A 463 -38.00 6.85 -7.30
CA VAL A 463 -37.76 5.64 -6.52
C VAL A 463 -38.94 4.68 -6.68
N PRO A 464 -38.74 3.46 -7.22
CA PRO A 464 -39.82 2.49 -7.40
C PRO A 464 -40.53 2.16 -6.08
N ALA A 465 -41.87 2.22 -6.07
CA ALA A 465 -42.67 2.03 -4.86
C ALA A 465 -42.48 0.63 -4.25
N GLU A 466 -42.21 -0.37 -5.08
CA GLU A 466 -41.90 -1.76 -4.71
C GLU A 466 -40.57 -1.92 -3.97
N ALA A 467 -39.67 -0.94 -4.07
CA ALA A 467 -38.43 -0.92 -3.28
C ALA A 467 -38.72 -0.64 -1.80
N PHE A 468 -39.85 0.00 -1.49
CA PHE A 468 -40.30 0.24 -0.13
C PHE A 468 -41.18 -0.90 0.38
N GLY A 469 -41.12 -1.16 1.69
CA GLY A 469 -42.12 -1.96 2.37
C GLY A 469 -43.51 -1.32 2.29
N LYS A 470 -44.56 -2.14 2.26
CA LYS A 470 -45.97 -1.71 2.09
C LYS A 470 -46.43 -0.54 2.98
N THR A 471 -45.87 -0.43 4.19
CA THR A 471 -46.17 0.68 5.10
C THR A 471 -45.56 1.99 4.60
N VAL A 472 -44.28 1.98 4.25
CA VAL A 472 -43.55 3.16 3.80
C VAL A 472 -44.00 3.57 2.40
N ALA A 473 -44.26 2.62 1.50
CA ALA A 473 -44.81 2.90 0.17
C ALA A 473 -46.12 3.71 0.23
N ARG A 474 -47.00 3.43 1.21
CA ARG A 474 -48.23 4.21 1.44
C ARG A 474 -47.97 5.63 1.94
N LEU A 475 -46.97 5.80 2.82
CA LEU A 475 -46.57 7.12 3.30
C LEU A 475 -45.95 7.95 2.17
N VAL A 476 -45.11 7.33 1.35
CA VAL A 476 -44.51 7.93 0.14
C VAL A 476 -45.61 8.38 -0.83
N ALA A 477 -46.58 7.52 -1.15
CA ALA A 477 -47.69 7.87 -2.03
C ALA A 477 -48.52 9.05 -1.47
N ALA A 478 -48.83 9.04 -0.18
CA ALA A 478 -49.56 10.13 0.46
C ALA A 478 -48.79 11.46 0.43
N ALA A 479 -47.48 11.43 0.64
CA ALA A 479 -46.63 12.63 0.57
C ALA A 479 -46.57 13.19 -0.87
N ILE A 480 -46.44 12.32 -1.87
CA ILE A 480 -46.42 12.69 -3.30
C ILE A 480 -47.78 13.27 -3.74
N GLU A 481 -48.90 12.70 -3.28
CA GLU A 481 -50.25 13.17 -3.62
C GLU A 481 -50.57 14.52 -2.97
N ALA A 482 -50.17 14.69 -1.70
CA ALA A 482 -50.39 15.93 -0.96
C ALA A 482 -49.38 17.05 -1.29
N ASP A 483 -48.36 16.74 -2.09
CA ASP A 483 -47.18 17.56 -2.37
C ASP A 483 -46.53 18.13 -1.09
N ARG A 484 -46.52 17.33 -0.01
CA ARG A 484 -46.01 17.71 1.31
C ARG A 484 -45.38 16.53 2.05
N PRO A 485 -44.24 16.72 2.73
CA PRO A 485 -43.53 15.66 3.47
C PRO A 485 -44.09 15.38 4.88
N ASP A 486 -45.12 16.10 5.32
CA ASP A 486 -45.64 16.08 6.70
C ASP A 486 -45.81 14.65 7.24
N ALA A 487 -46.41 13.74 6.45
CA ALA A 487 -46.63 12.35 6.83
C ALA A 487 -45.33 11.54 7.01
N LEU A 488 -44.28 11.85 6.24
CA LEU A 488 -42.96 11.22 6.36
C LEU A 488 -42.25 11.73 7.62
N TYR A 489 -42.27 13.04 7.88
CA TYR A 489 -41.69 13.61 9.10
C TYR A 489 -42.38 13.10 10.36
N GLU A 490 -43.72 13.09 10.40
CA GLU A 490 -44.46 12.52 11.53
C GLU A 490 -44.17 11.03 11.74
N ALA A 491 -43.94 10.26 10.66
CA ALA A 491 -43.54 8.86 10.77
C ALA A 491 -42.12 8.73 11.36
N ARG A 492 -41.18 9.55 10.89
CA ARG A 492 -39.80 9.62 11.39
C ARG A 492 -39.78 9.95 12.88
N GLU A 493 -40.48 10.99 13.31
CA GLU A 493 -40.58 11.39 14.72
C GLU A 493 -41.20 10.31 15.60
N ARG A 494 -42.32 9.69 15.17
CA ARG A 494 -42.97 8.60 15.92
C ARG A 494 -42.06 7.40 16.07
N HIS A 495 -41.32 7.04 15.02
CA HIS A 495 -40.37 5.94 15.06
C HIS A 495 -39.13 6.27 15.89
N ALA A 496 -38.54 7.47 15.75
CA ALA A 496 -37.44 7.94 16.57
C ALA A 496 -37.83 7.96 18.05
N ALA A 497 -39.04 8.41 18.41
CA ALA A 497 -39.54 8.35 19.79
C ALA A 497 -39.75 6.90 20.28
N LYS A 498 -40.05 5.95 19.38
CA LYS A 498 -40.17 4.53 19.73
C LYS A 498 -38.80 3.88 19.91
N VAL A 499 -37.85 4.16 19.03
CA VAL A 499 -36.47 3.67 19.10
C VAL A 499 -35.75 4.31 20.29
N GLY A 500 -35.87 5.61 20.52
CA GLY A 500 -35.31 6.28 21.69
C GLY A 500 -35.87 5.72 23.01
N ARG A 501 -37.15 5.36 23.06
CA ARG A 501 -37.73 4.64 24.21
C ARG A 501 -37.21 3.22 24.34
N ALA A 502 -37.04 2.50 23.24
CA ALA A 502 -36.47 1.15 23.23
C ALA A 502 -34.98 1.15 23.60
N ALA A 503 -34.20 2.08 23.06
CA ALA A 503 -32.80 2.32 23.36
C ALA A 503 -32.65 2.79 24.81
N ALA A 504 -33.47 3.71 25.33
CA ALA A 504 -33.45 4.05 26.75
C ALA A 504 -33.85 2.86 27.64
N GLN A 505 -34.77 1.99 27.20
CA GLN A 505 -35.09 0.72 27.87
C GLN A 505 -34.01 -0.35 27.71
N GLN A 506 -33.15 -0.25 26.69
CA GLN A 506 -32.07 -1.18 26.40
C GLN A 506 -30.77 -0.72 27.06
N SER A 507 -30.37 0.55 26.96
CA SER A 507 -29.29 1.19 27.73
C SER A 507 -29.53 1.23 29.24
N SER A 508 -30.79 1.14 29.71
CA SER A 508 -31.07 0.89 31.14
C SER A 508 -31.00 -0.59 31.54
N ARG A 509 -30.89 -1.49 30.55
CA ARG A 509 -30.62 -2.92 30.76
C ARG A 509 -29.14 -3.27 30.56
N TYR A 510 -28.45 -2.59 29.65
CA TYR A 510 -27.04 -2.80 29.33
C TYR A 510 -26.18 -1.73 30.01
N ALA A 511 -25.59 -2.06 31.14
CA ALA A 511 -24.42 -1.33 31.65
C ALA A 511 -23.30 -1.40 30.59
N PRO A 512 -22.39 -0.41 30.51
CA PRO A 512 -21.26 -0.45 29.58
C PRO A 512 -20.55 -1.80 29.58
N GLU A 513 -20.45 -2.47 30.72
CA GLU A 513 -19.85 -3.79 30.92
C GLU A 513 -20.48 -4.94 30.08
N GLU A 514 -21.74 -4.83 29.65
CA GLU A 514 -22.46 -5.91 28.93
C GLU A 514 -22.43 -5.79 27.39
N ALA A 515 -22.00 -4.66 26.83
CA ALA A 515 -21.90 -4.47 25.37
C ALA A 515 -20.71 -5.22 24.73
N TRP A 516 -19.75 -5.65 25.55
CA TRP A 516 -18.44 -6.16 25.12
C TRP A 516 -18.42 -7.68 24.96
N SER A 517 -19.53 -8.34 25.33
CA SER A 517 -19.79 -9.74 25.03
C SER A 517 -20.43 -9.96 23.66
N ASN A 518 -20.56 -8.93 22.80
CA ASN A 518 -21.10 -9.09 21.45
C ASN A 518 -19.97 -9.25 20.41
N PRO A 519 -19.82 -10.42 19.78
CA PRO A 519 -18.67 -10.83 18.96
C PRO A 519 -18.43 -10.08 17.63
N ASP A 520 -19.09 -8.96 17.34
CA ASP A 520 -19.05 -8.36 16.00
C ASP A 520 -17.81 -7.50 15.70
N TRP A 521 -17.37 -7.55 14.44
CA TRP A 521 -16.27 -6.77 13.85
C TRP A 521 -16.37 -5.25 14.09
N GLU A 522 -17.57 -4.75 14.43
CA GLU A 522 -17.84 -3.36 14.78
C GLU A 522 -17.33 -3.00 16.18
N ALA A 523 -17.35 -3.92 17.15
CA ALA A 523 -16.81 -3.68 18.49
C ALA A 523 -15.28 -3.46 18.44
N LEU A 524 -14.60 -4.20 17.56
CA LEU A 524 -13.16 -4.06 17.31
C LEU A 524 -12.81 -2.72 16.66
N ARG A 525 -13.57 -2.31 15.63
CA ARG A 525 -13.39 -0.99 15.01
C ARG A 525 -13.67 0.14 16.01
N ALA A 526 -14.68 -0.02 16.87
CA ALA A 526 -15.01 0.94 17.91
C ALA A 526 -13.90 1.05 18.98
N ALA A 527 -13.33 -0.07 19.42
CA ALA A 527 -12.22 -0.10 20.36
C ALA A 527 -10.96 0.55 19.76
N ARG A 528 -10.61 0.21 18.51
CA ARG A 528 -9.51 0.86 17.78
C ARG A 528 -9.70 2.36 17.69
N ARG A 529 -10.87 2.82 17.22
CA ARG A 529 -11.19 4.25 17.12
C ARG A 529 -11.11 4.93 18.49
N ALA A 530 -11.56 4.25 19.56
CA ALA A 530 -11.42 4.78 20.91
C ALA A 530 -9.97 4.92 21.38
N VAL A 531 -9.08 3.99 21.00
CA VAL A 531 -7.63 4.10 21.27
C VAL A 531 -6.98 5.20 20.44
N GLU A 532 -7.30 5.29 19.15
CA GLU A 532 -6.80 6.33 18.24
C GLU A 532 -7.26 7.74 18.66
N GLU A 533 -8.46 7.86 19.23
CA GLU A 533 -9.03 9.11 19.76
C GLU A 533 -8.68 9.36 21.25
N GLU A 534 -7.77 8.58 21.85
CA GLU A 534 -7.36 8.67 23.26
C GLU A 534 -8.52 8.56 24.28
N ARG A 535 -9.67 8.03 23.86
CA ARG A 535 -10.83 7.74 24.73
C ARG A 535 -10.66 6.45 25.54
N MET A 536 -9.68 5.64 25.17
CA MET A 536 -9.36 4.35 25.79
C MET A 536 -7.87 4.08 25.61
N THR A 537 -7.25 3.41 26.57
CA THR A 537 -5.88 2.93 26.43
C THR A 537 -5.84 1.60 25.66
N ALA A 538 -4.71 1.32 25.01
CA ALA A 538 -4.45 0.02 24.39
C ALA A 538 -4.61 -1.16 25.38
N ASP A 539 -4.32 -0.92 26.66
CA ASP A 539 -4.46 -1.89 27.75
C ASP A 539 -5.92 -2.22 28.05
N GLU A 540 -6.77 -1.20 28.15
CA GLU A 540 -8.22 -1.34 28.36
C GLU A 540 -8.87 -2.05 27.17
N ALA A 541 -8.43 -1.77 25.94
CA ALA A 541 -8.94 -2.46 24.76
C ALA A 541 -8.65 -3.97 24.82
N ILE A 542 -7.41 -4.37 25.12
CA ILE A 542 -7.00 -5.79 25.20
C ILE A 542 -7.70 -6.53 26.35
N ARG A 543 -7.97 -5.85 27.46
CA ARG A 543 -8.72 -6.40 28.60
C ARG A 543 -10.24 -6.42 28.39
N GLY A 544 -10.76 -5.63 27.46
CA GLY A 544 -12.20 -5.48 27.24
C GLY A 544 -12.76 -6.35 26.11
N ILE A 545 -11.92 -6.77 25.16
CA ILE A 545 -12.38 -7.49 23.97
C ILE A 545 -12.40 -9.00 24.24
N ALA A 546 -13.61 -9.56 24.25
CA ALA A 546 -13.88 -10.98 24.27
C ALA A 546 -14.69 -11.38 23.01
N PRO A 547 -14.53 -12.61 22.49
CA PRO A 547 -13.52 -13.62 22.84
C PRO A 547 -12.08 -13.23 22.43
N ALA A 548 -11.08 -13.82 23.07
CA ALA A 548 -9.65 -13.53 22.87
C ALA A 548 -9.21 -13.58 21.40
N ARG A 549 -9.77 -14.52 20.63
CA ARG A 549 -9.55 -14.66 19.18
C ARG A 549 -9.83 -13.37 18.40
N HIS A 550 -10.80 -12.56 18.81
CA HIS A 550 -11.13 -11.30 18.14
C HIS A 550 -10.08 -10.23 18.37
N THR A 551 -9.49 -10.18 19.57
CA THR A 551 -8.36 -9.30 19.84
C THR A 551 -7.19 -9.66 18.92
N LEU A 552 -6.88 -10.95 18.76
CA LEU A 552 -5.79 -11.41 17.88
C LEU A 552 -6.04 -11.11 16.40
N SER A 553 -7.26 -11.35 15.90
CA SER A 553 -7.60 -11.00 14.52
C SER A 553 -7.58 -9.49 14.27
N ALA A 554 -7.95 -8.66 15.26
CA ALA A 554 -7.84 -7.20 15.14
C ALA A 554 -6.39 -6.72 15.09
N LEU A 555 -5.51 -7.32 15.88
CA LEU A 555 -4.08 -7.01 15.86
C LEU A 555 -3.46 -7.29 14.49
N HIS A 556 -3.89 -8.36 13.83
CA HIS A 556 -3.47 -8.71 12.49
C HIS A 556 -3.80 -7.64 11.46
N ASP A 557 -5.08 -7.27 11.36
CA ASP A 557 -5.56 -6.33 10.36
C ASP A 557 -4.88 -4.96 10.52
N VAL A 558 -4.57 -4.57 11.76
CA VAL A 558 -3.85 -3.32 12.03
C VAL A 558 -2.37 -3.42 11.66
N ALA A 559 -1.72 -4.56 11.93
CA ALA A 559 -0.32 -4.80 11.56
C ALA A 559 -0.13 -4.82 10.02
N PHE A 560 -1.14 -5.24 9.26
CA PHE A 560 -1.10 -5.21 7.80
C PHE A 560 -1.19 -3.81 7.19
N HIS A 561 -1.78 -2.85 7.90
CA HIS A 561 -2.11 -1.54 7.34
C HIS A 561 -1.28 -0.38 7.91
N THR A 562 -0.52 -0.57 8.99
CA THR A 562 0.23 0.51 9.64
C THR A 562 1.61 0.06 10.11
N TYR A 563 2.62 0.92 9.93
CA TYR A 563 4.00 0.66 10.37
C TYR A 563 4.21 0.82 11.90
N ALA A 564 3.20 1.25 12.65
CA ALA A 564 3.25 1.39 14.11
C ALA A 564 1.87 1.14 14.71
N ASN A 565 1.66 -0.04 15.29
CA ASN A 565 0.43 -0.39 15.99
C ASN A 565 0.65 -0.18 17.51
N PRO A 566 -0.02 0.79 18.16
CA PRO A 566 0.14 1.00 19.61
C PRO A 566 -0.30 -0.21 20.45
N LEU A 567 -1.10 -1.13 19.88
CA LEU A 567 -1.46 -2.39 20.55
C LEU A 567 -0.30 -3.41 20.54
N ASP A 568 0.64 -3.34 19.60
CA ASP A 568 1.74 -4.32 19.50
C ASP A 568 2.66 -4.28 20.71
N ASP A 569 2.98 -3.09 21.23
CA ASP A 569 3.82 -2.92 22.42
C ASP A 569 3.14 -3.51 23.67
N VAL A 570 1.83 -3.31 23.78
CA VAL A 570 1.04 -3.81 24.93
C VAL A 570 0.91 -5.33 24.86
N VAL A 571 0.65 -5.89 23.69
CA VAL A 571 0.59 -7.35 23.49
C VAL A 571 1.96 -7.98 23.73
N SER A 572 3.03 -7.39 23.21
CA SER A 572 4.40 -7.84 23.45
C SER A 572 4.71 -7.90 24.94
N ARG A 573 4.35 -6.83 25.69
CA ARG A 573 4.49 -6.79 27.14
C ARG A 573 3.70 -7.90 27.83
N TYR A 574 2.42 -8.09 27.48
CA TYR A 574 1.59 -9.14 28.07
C TYR A 574 2.11 -10.56 27.80
N VAL A 575 2.55 -10.81 26.57
CA VAL A 575 3.20 -12.04 26.15
C VAL A 575 4.46 -12.28 26.99
N HIS A 576 5.33 -11.28 27.15
CA HIS A 576 6.51 -11.42 27.98
C HIS A 576 6.18 -11.65 29.46
N GLU A 577 5.22 -10.92 30.01
CA GLU A 577 4.83 -11.04 31.42
C GLU A 577 4.23 -12.41 31.78
N HIS A 578 3.44 -13.01 30.87
CA HIS A 578 2.67 -14.21 31.19
C HIS A 578 3.26 -15.48 30.56
N LEU A 579 4.07 -15.35 29.50
CA LEU A 579 4.56 -16.48 28.70
C LEU A 579 6.08 -16.64 28.71
N ASP A 580 6.86 -15.77 29.35
CA ASP A 580 8.35 -15.80 29.30
C ASP A 580 9.03 -16.45 30.52
N GLY A 581 8.33 -17.37 31.20
CA GLY A 581 8.86 -18.16 32.33
C GLY A 581 9.51 -19.50 31.94
N ASP A 582 10.05 -20.24 32.93
CA ASP A 582 10.71 -21.54 32.71
C ASP A 582 9.80 -22.60 32.03
N ASN A 583 8.47 -22.47 32.16
CA ASN A 583 7.45 -23.35 31.53
C ASN A 583 6.87 -22.76 30.23
N ARG A 584 7.64 -21.96 29.49
CA ARG A 584 7.23 -21.27 28.26
C ARG A 584 6.50 -22.19 27.27
N ALA A 585 7.08 -23.34 26.93
CA ALA A 585 6.52 -24.27 25.95
C ALA A 585 5.12 -24.78 26.32
N ASP A 586 4.91 -25.11 27.60
CA ASP A 586 3.66 -25.63 28.13
C ASP A 586 2.58 -24.56 28.16
N THR A 587 2.96 -23.36 28.56
CA THR A 587 2.05 -22.21 28.57
C THR A 587 1.52 -21.89 27.18
N TRP A 588 2.39 -21.91 26.17
CA TRP A 588 1.98 -21.69 24.78
C TRP A 588 1.07 -22.77 24.24
N ALA A 589 1.29 -24.02 24.61
CA ALA A 589 0.46 -25.12 24.15
C ALA A 589 -0.96 -25.03 24.71
N VAL A 590 -1.06 -24.71 26.00
CA VAL A 590 -2.36 -24.47 26.65
C VAL A 590 -3.07 -23.29 25.97
N LEU A 591 -2.36 -22.20 25.70
CA LEU A 591 -2.92 -21.03 25.02
C LEU A 591 -3.50 -21.39 23.66
N VAL A 592 -2.71 -22.04 22.81
CA VAL A 592 -3.12 -22.44 21.46
C VAL A 592 -4.31 -23.40 21.51
N GLN A 593 -4.32 -24.34 22.46
CA GLN A 593 -5.39 -25.31 22.62
C GLN A 593 -6.70 -24.65 23.09
N LEU A 594 -6.62 -23.66 23.98
CA LEU A 594 -7.78 -22.96 24.51
C LEU A 594 -8.32 -21.92 23.52
N LEU A 595 -7.46 -21.27 22.73
CA LEU A 595 -7.81 -20.11 21.90
C LEU A 595 -9.09 -20.27 21.03
N PRO A 596 -9.35 -21.40 20.35
CA PRO A 596 -10.54 -21.55 19.51
C PRO A 596 -11.86 -21.50 20.31
N GLU A 597 -11.85 -21.99 21.55
CA GLU A 597 -13.05 -22.17 22.39
C GLU A 597 -13.08 -21.18 23.57
N PHE A 598 -12.04 -20.37 23.77
CA PHE A 598 -11.95 -19.44 24.88
C PHE A 598 -12.81 -18.19 24.65
N GLU A 599 -13.89 -18.09 25.42
CA GLU A 599 -14.86 -17.00 25.34
C GLU A 599 -14.47 -15.76 26.17
N GLY A 600 -13.43 -15.85 26.99
CA GLY A 600 -12.89 -14.71 27.75
C GLY A 600 -11.98 -13.81 26.91
N THR A 601 -11.39 -12.81 27.55
CA THR A 601 -10.50 -11.81 26.95
C THR A 601 -9.11 -12.38 26.67
N LEU A 602 -8.30 -11.68 25.85
CA LEU A 602 -6.92 -12.12 25.60
C LEU A 602 -6.10 -12.16 26.90
N TRP A 603 -6.27 -11.18 27.79
CA TRP A 603 -5.58 -11.17 29.08
C TRP A 603 -5.96 -12.38 29.97
N GLU A 604 -7.26 -12.72 30.02
CA GLU A 604 -7.72 -13.90 30.76
C GLU A 604 -7.16 -15.18 30.16
N LEU A 605 -7.11 -15.30 28.83
CA LEU A 605 -6.53 -16.46 28.16
C LEU A 605 -5.06 -16.62 28.53
N LEU A 606 -4.27 -15.53 28.49
CA LEU A 606 -2.86 -15.53 28.88
C LEU A 606 -2.67 -15.97 30.33
N THR A 607 -3.51 -15.44 31.23
CA THR A 607 -3.46 -15.73 32.66
C THR A 607 -3.81 -17.19 32.95
N VAL A 608 -4.90 -17.70 32.36
CA VAL A 608 -5.33 -19.10 32.51
C VAL A 608 -4.28 -20.04 31.95
N SER A 609 -3.71 -19.72 30.79
CA SER A 609 -2.67 -20.55 30.17
C SER A 609 -1.43 -20.66 31.05
N SER A 610 -0.99 -19.54 31.65
CA SER A 610 0.14 -19.49 32.58
C SER A 610 -0.13 -20.29 33.86
N ALA A 611 -1.33 -20.18 34.41
CA ALA A 611 -1.74 -20.89 35.61
C ALA A 611 -1.87 -22.41 35.40
N VAL A 612 -2.32 -22.86 34.24
CA VAL A 612 -2.46 -24.30 33.92
C VAL A 612 -1.10 -24.95 33.64
N ALA A 613 -0.14 -24.17 33.12
CA ALA A 613 1.20 -24.66 32.80
C ALA A 613 2.21 -24.61 33.97
N SER A 614 1.86 -23.92 35.07
CA SER A 614 2.64 -23.85 36.32
C SER A 614 2.25 -24.98 37.27
#